data_AF-A0A1S8WN83-F1
#
_entry.id   AF-A0A1S8WN83-F1
#
_cell.length_a   1.000
_cell.length_b   1.000
_cell.length_c   1.000
_cell.angle_alpha   90.00
_cell.angle_beta   90.00
_cell.angle_gamma   90.00
#
_symmetry.space_group_name_H-M   'P 1'
#
loop_
_entity.id
_entity.type
_entity.pdbx_description
1 polymer ?
#
loop_
_entity_poly.entity_id
_entity_poly.type
_entity_poly.pdbx_seq_one_letter_code
_entity_poly.pdbx_strand_id
1 'polypeptide(L)' 'MTGKRTVHVFVLGDLARSPRIATHARYLADEGWSVTISGFSPSGDFSMAKRPLRVLPIPPSPNFRKFLYPPMLALIL' A
#
# COMPACT_ATOMS: atom_id res chain seq x y z
N MET A 1 -21.76 18.15 16.91
CA MET A 1 -21.34 16.84 16.34
C MET A 1 -20.33 17.11 15.24
N THR A 2 -19.05 17.12 15.55
CA THR A 2 -17.98 17.29 14.55
C THR A 2 -17.96 16.04 13.67
N GLY A 3 -18.30 16.20 12.39
CA GLY A 3 -18.30 15.10 11.43
C GLY A 3 -16.96 14.37 11.47
N LYS A 4 -17.00 13.05 11.60
CA LYS A 4 -15.82 12.18 11.72
C LYS A 4 -14.97 12.38 10.46
N ARG A 5 -13.88 13.15 10.55
CA ARG A 5 -13.03 13.51 9.41
C ARG A 5 -12.27 12.26 8.95
N THR A 6 -12.46 11.88 7.70
CA THR A 6 -11.85 10.69 7.08
C THR A 6 -10.85 11.15 6.02
N VAL A 7 -9.67 10.53 5.99
CA VAL A 7 -8.63 10.80 4.98
C VAL A 7 -8.14 9.49 4.40
N HIS A 8 -8.03 9.45 3.08
CA HIS A 8 -7.47 8.32 2.36
C HIS A 8 -6.19 8.76 1.64
N VAL A 9 -5.08 8.11 1.95
CA VAL A 9 -3.76 8.42 1.42
C VAL A 9 -3.37 7.32 0.44
N PHE A 10 -3.26 7.68 -0.85
CA PHE A 10 -2.77 6.80 -1.89
C PHE A 10 -1.28 7.03 -2.14
N VAL A 11 -0.48 5.99 -1.98
CA VAL A 11 0.95 5.98 -2.30
C VAL A 11 1.15 5.22 -3.59
N LEU A 12 1.47 5.95 -4.66
CA LEU A 12 1.85 5.39 -5.97
C LEU A 12 3.31 4.91 -5.91
N GLY A 13 3.55 3.86 -5.13
CA GLY A 13 4.89 3.32 -4.90
C GLY A 13 4.96 2.43 -3.67
N ASP A 14 6.17 2.06 -3.30
CA ASP A 14 6.45 1.23 -2.12
C ASP A 14 6.20 2.02 -0.82
N LEU A 15 5.28 1.52 -0.01
CA LEU A 15 4.95 2.03 1.33
C LEU A 15 6.17 2.06 2.25
N ALA A 16 7.02 1.03 2.19
CA ALA A 16 8.23 0.95 3.01
C ALA A 16 9.27 2.02 2.64
N ARG A 17 9.26 2.46 1.38
CA ARG A 17 10.16 3.51 0.87
C ARG A 17 9.60 4.93 1.04
N SER A 18 8.41 5.06 1.61
CA SER A 18 7.71 6.35 1.75
C SER A 18 7.45 6.75 3.21
N PRO A 19 8.48 6.80 4.09
CA PRO A 19 8.30 7.09 5.51
C PRO A 19 7.71 8.48 5.78
N ARG A 20 7.96 9.46 4.90
CA ARG A 20 7.42 10.81 5.03
C ARG A 20 5.89 10.85 4.97
N ILE A 21 5.31 10.08 4.04
CA ILE A 21 3.86 9.99 3.86
C ILE A 21 3.22 9.29 5.07
N ALA A 22 3.88 8.25 5.56
CA ALA A 22 3.47 7.55 6.76
C ALA A 22 3.42 8.45 7.99
N THR A 23 4.44 9.29 8.20
CA THR A 23 4.47 10.26 9.30
C THR A 23 3.31 11.24 9.21
N HIS A 24 2.98 11.74 8.01
CA HIS A 24 1.85 12.65 7.82
C HIS A 24 0.50 11.95 8.06
N ALA A 25 0.34 10.73 7.54
CA ALA A 25 -0.86 9.93 7.77
C ALA A 25 -1.06 9.62 9.26
N ARG A 26 0.03 9.41 10.00
CA ARG A 26 0.01 9.20 11.45
C ARG A 26 -0.34 10.48 12.21
N TYR A 27 0.24 11.61 11.83
CA TYR A 27 -0.10 12.90 12.43
C TYR A 27 -1.60 13.20 12.31
N LEU A 28 -2.20 12.97 11.13
CA LEU A 28 -3.64 13.10 10.94
C LEU A 28 -4.45 12.14 11.81
N ALA A 29 -3.97 10.91 11.99
CA ALA A 29 -4.61 9.93 12.86
C ALA A 29 -4.56 10.34 14.34
N ASP A 30 -3.44 10.92 14.79
CA ASP A 30 -3.24 11.41 16.16
C ASP A 30 -4.13 12.64 16.46
N GLU A 31 -4.40 13.48 15.45
CA GLU A 31 -5.40 14.58 15.51
C GLU A 31 -6.86 14.08 15.57
N GLY A 32 -7.09 12.76 15.64
CA GLY A 32 -8.41 12.14 15.77
C GLY A 32 -9.13 11.86 14.44
N TRP A 33 -8.41 11.94 13.32
CA TRP A 33 -8.99 11.65 12.00
C TRP A 33 -8.93 10.15 11.73
N SER A 34 -9.89 9.64 10.96
CA SER A 34 -9.85 8.25 10.50
C SER A 34 -9.02 8.19 9.21
N VAL A 35 -7.80 7.67 9.32
CA VAL A 35 -6.84 7.65 8.21
C VAL A 35 -6.68 6.23 7.67
N THR A 36 -6.83 6.10 6.35
CA THR A 36 -6.53 4.87 5.62
C THR A 36 -5.40 5.15 4.64
N ILE A 37 -4.38 4.30 4.62
CA ILE A 37 -3.25 4.39 3.70
C ILE A 37 -3.23 3.17 2.80
N SER A 38 -3.10 3.38 1.50
CA SER A 38 -3.01 2.32 0.51
C SER A 38 -1.79 2.52 -0.36
N GLY A 39 -1.11 1.43 -0.68
CA GLY A 39 0.09 1.47 -1.52
C GLY A 39 0.68 0.08 -1.71
N PHE A 40 1.73 0.03 -2.51
CA PHE A 40 2.43 -1.23 -2.78
C PHE A 40 3.29 -1.62 -1.57
N SER A 41 3.23 -2.88 -1.14
CA SER A 41 4.12 -3.41 -0.10
C SER A 41 4.68 -4.75 -0.58
N PRO A 42 5.94 -4.79 -1.05
CA PRO A 42 6.54 -6.02 -1.56
C PRO A 42 6.85 -7.04 -0.46
N SER A 43 7.12 -6.59 0.76
CA SER A 43 7.46 -7.46 1.90
C SER A 43 6.24 -7.89 2.74
N GLY A 44 5.07 -7.25 2.55
CA GLY A 44 3.91 -7.47 3.41
C GLY A 44 4.12 -6.96 4.84
N ASP A 45 5.18 -6.18 5.09
CA ASP A 45 5.45 -5.61 6.40
C ASP A 45 4.51 -4.44 6.69
N PHE A 46 3.44 -4.74 7.43
CA PHE A 46 2.48 -3.76 7.92
C PHE A 46 2.87 -3.18 9.28
N SER A 47 4.17 -3.00 9.56
CA SER A 47 4.64 -2.39 10.83
C SER A 47 3.99 -1.01 11.12
N MET A 48 3.51 -0.37 10.05
CA MET A 48 2.77 0.89 10.05
C MET A 48 1.29 0.76 10.45
N ALA A 49 0.69 -0.44 10.37
CA ALA A 49 -0.68 -0.74 10.78
C ALA A 49 -0.78 -0.76 12.31
N LYS A 50 -0.73 0.41 12.93
CA LYS A 50 -1.09 0.61 14.34
C LYS A 50 -2.33 1.49 14.37
N ARG A 51 -3.32 1.14 15.20
CA ARG A 51 -4.48 2.01 15.44
C ARG A 51 -3.97 3.41 15.84
N PRO A 52 -4.43 4.49 15.19
CA PRO A 52 -5.67 4.62 14.40
C PRO A 52 -5.53 4.46 12.88
N LEU A 53 -4.35 4.10 12.36
CA LEU A 53 -4.06 4.01 10.92
C LEU A 53 -4.45 2.65 10.34
N ARG A 54 -5.30 2.66 9.30
CA ARG A 54 -5.66 1.45 8.54
C ARG A 54 -4.78 1.33 7.30
N VAL A 55 -4.11 0.20 7.10
CA VAL A 55 -3.29 -0.05 5.91
C VAL A 55 -4.03 -1.00 4.96
N LEU A 56 -4.18 -0.61 3.70
CA LEU A 56 -4.76 -1.42 2.62
C LEU A 56 -3.66 -1.72 1.58
N PRO A 57 -2.98 -2.87 1.66
CA PRO A 57 -1.97 -3.24 0.67
C PRO A 57 -2.58 -3.38 -0.72
N ILE A 58 -1.90 -2.79 -1.70
CA ILE A 58 -2.13 -3.12 -3.11
C ILE A 58 -1.23 -4.34 -3.42
N PRO A 59 -1.81 -5.47 -3.87
CA PRO A 59 -1.02 -6.66 -4.14
C PRO A 59 -0.01 -6.39 -5.27
N PRO A 60 1.17 -7.05 -5.24
CA PRO A 60 2.08 -7.03 -6.37
C PRO A 60 1.37 -7.48 -7.64
N SER A 61 1.70 -6.84 -8.75
CA SER A 61 1.37 -7.37 -10.07
C SER A 61 1.86 -8.82 -10.14
N PRO A 62 1.05 -9.76 -10.65
CA PRO A 62 1.50 -11.14 -10.83
C PRO A 62 2.78 -11.13 -11.67
N ASN A 63 3.70 -12.05 -11.38
CA ASN A 63 4.96 -12.13 -12.11
C ASN A 63 4.69 -12.61 -13.54
N PHE A 64 4.43 -11.68 -14.46
CA PHE A 64 4.11 -11.95 -15.86
C PHE A 64 5.19 -12.76 -16.55
N ARG A 65 6.45 -12.67 -16.09
CA ARG A 65 7.54 -13.49 -16.63
C ARG A 65 7.24 -14.99 -16.47
N LYS A 66 6.74 -15.43 -15.31
CA LYS A 66 6.35 -16.84 -15.10
C LYS A 66 5.25 -17.30 -16.05
N PHE A 67 4.35 -16.41 -16.46
CA PHE A 67 3.26 -16.73 -17.37
C PHE A 67 3.65 -16.65 -18.85
N LEU A 68 4.64 -15.83 -19.20
CA LEU A 68 5.08 -15.59 -20.58
C LEU A 68 6.19 -16.54 -21.04
N TYR A 69 6.99 -17.13 -20.13
CA TYR A 69 8.04 -18.08 -20.52
C TYR A 69 7.53 -19.39 -21.15
N PRO A 70 6.50 -20.08 -20.61
CA PRO A 70 6.00 -21.31 -21.22
C PRO A 70 5.52 -21.15 -22.66
N PRO A 71 4.70 -20.13 -23.01
CA PRO A 71 4.23 -19.96 -24.39
C PRO A 71 5.32 -19.41 -25.33
N MET A 72 6.28 -18.61 -24.85
CA MET A 72 7.39 -18.14 -25.69
C MET A 72 8.35 -19.28 -26.08
N LEU A 73 8.60 -20.25 -25.19
CA LEU A 73 9.40 -21.44 -25.53
C LEU A 73 8.69 -22.36 -26.53
N ALA A 74 7.36 -22.43 -26.48
CA ALA A 74 6.56 -23.19 -27.45
C ALA A 74 6.57 -22.60 -28.87
N LEU A 75 6.96 -21.32 -29.04
CA LEU A 75 7.07 -20.66 -30.34
C LEU A 75 8.45 -20.81 -30.99
N ILE A 76 9.45 -21.32 -30.25
CA ILE A 76 10.83 -21.51 -30.73
C ILE A 76 11.11 -22.99 -31.04
N LEU A 77 10.17 -23.90 -30.73
CA LEU A 77 10.30 -25.34 -30.91
C LEU A 77 9.51 -25.85 -32.12
#